data_AF-A0A7S0VK40-F1
#
_entry.id   AF-A0A7S0VK40-F1
#
_cell.length_a   1.000
_cell.length_b   1.000
_cell.length_c   1.000
_cell.angle_alpha   90.00
_cell.angle_beta   90.00
_cell.angle_gamma   90.00
#
_symmetry.space_group_name_H-M   'P 1'
#
loop_
_entity.id
_entity.type
_entity.pdbx_description
1 polymer ?
#
loop_
_entity_poly.entity_id
_entity_poly.type
_entity_poly.pdbx_seq_one_letter_code
_entity_poly.pdbx_strand_id
1 'polypeptide(L)'
;GRVYAGVAAEGGCVYVHGGFDGAEHLNDTWALDLRTMGWQCLQEHDAEGTSPVPVSQHALVSTDGRLVRIGGETSGAMGGEAFCGIDVLPSDLVGKACWEAVQGSVQERFRRSSHAACVLPGGGGGG
;
A
#
# COMPACT_ATOMS: atom_id res chain seq x y z
N GLY A 1 -2.51 0.29 -18.78
CA GLY A 1 -1.68 -0.83 -18.28
C GLY A 1 -0.96 -0.35 -17.05
N ARG A 2 -0.83 -1.14 -15.99
CA ARG A 2 -0.34 -0.66 -14.68
C ARG A 2 1.18 -0.80 -14.54
N VAL A 3 1.84 0.27 -14.10
CA VAL A 3 3.25 0.28 -13.71
C VAL A 3 3.42 0.84 -12.29
N TYR A 4 4.58 0.59 -11.67
CA TYR A 4 4.98 1.16 -10.37
C TYR A 4 4.05 0.85 -9.18
N ALA A 5 3.32 -0.26 -9.25
CA ALA A 5 2.50 -0.75 -8.15
C ALA A 5 3.36 -1.35 -7.04
N GLY A 6 2.88 -1.26 -5.80
CA GLY A 6 3.45 -2.02 -4.69
C GLY A 6 2.91 -3.44 -4.69
N VAL A 7 3.77 -4.41 -4.38
CA VAL A 7 3.40 -5.84 -4.28
C VAL A 7 3.93 -6.42 -2.99
N ALA A 8 3.09 -7.14 -2.26
CA ALA A 8 3.45 -7.87 -1.04
C ALA A 8 2.74 -9.24 -1.01
N ALA A 9 3.25 -10.18 -0.22
CA ALA A 9 2.65 -11.51 -0.07
C ALA A 9 2.45 -11.86 1.40
N GLU A 10 1.27 -12.37 1.75
CA GLU A 10 0.93 -12.76 3.11
C GLU A 10 -0.23 -13.76 3.10
N GLY A 11 -0.24 -14.71 4.04
CA GLY A 11 -1.40 -15.57 4.26
C GLY A 11 -1.86 -16.41 3.06
N GLY A 12 -0.98 -16.67 2.09
CA GLY A 12 -1.34 -17.38 0.85
C GLY A 12 -1.92 -16.50 -0.25
N CYS A 13 -1.86 -15.18 -0.08
CA CYS A 13 -2.31 -14.20 -1.06
C CYS A 13 -1.15 -13.32 -1.54
N VAL A 14 -1.25 -12.84 -2.78
CA VAL A 14 -0.42 -11.74 -3.31
C VAL A 14 -1.28 -10.49 -3.40
N TYR A 15 -0.81 -9.41 -2.81
CA TYR A 15 -1.49 -8.13 -2.75
C TYR A 15 -0.83 -7.15 -3.70
N VAL A 16 -1.64 -6.38 -4.42
CA VAL A 16 -1.21 -5.31 -5.32
C VAL A 16 -1.93 -4.03 -4.89
N HIS A 17 -1.18 -2.96 -4.64
CA HIS A 17 -1.74 -1.66 -4.29
C HIS A 17 -1.20 -0.57 -5.22
N GLY A 18 -2.08 0.35 -5.62
CA GLY A 18 -1.75 1.54 -6.39
C GLY A 18 -0.96 1.29 -7.68
N GLY A 19 -0.25 2.30 -8.16
CA GLY A 19 0.47 2.31 -9.42
C GLY A 19 0.05 3.48 -10.29
N PHE A 20 0.47 3.44 -11.55
CA PHE A 20 0.11 4.41 -12.59
C PHE A 20 -0.39 3.66 -13.82
N ASP A 21 -1.54 4.05 -14.36
CA ASP A 21 -2.17 3.34 -15.49
C ASP A 21 -1.84 3.91 -16.88
N GLY A 22 -1.14 5.05 -16.90
CA GLY A 22 -0.83 5.86 -18.08
C GLY A 22 -1.48 7.24 -18.06
N ALA A 23 -2.50 7.44 -17.22
CA ALA A 23 -3.23 8.70 -17.07
C ALA A 23 -3.17 9.22 -15.63
N GLU A 24 -3.38 8.36 -14.65
CA GLU A 24 -3.45 8.75 -13.24
C GLU A 24 -2.81 7.74 -12.28
N HIS A 25 -2.52 8.24 -11.08
CA HIS A 25 -2.14 7.39 -9.96
C HIS A 25 -3.38 6.62 -9.47
N LEU A 26 -3.19 5.40 -8.99
CA LEU A 26 -4.27 4.54 -8.50
C LEU A 26 -4.19 4.37 -6.98
N ASN A 27 -5.33 4.13 -6.32
CA ASN A 27 -5.40 3.72 -4.90
C ASN A 27 -6.19 2.42 -4.67
N ASP A 28 -6.53 1.69 -5.73
CA ASP A 28 -7.17 0.40 -5.59
C ASP A 28 -6.22 -0.65 -4.98
N THR A 29 -6.81 -1.62 -4.29
CA THR A 29 -6.08 -2.73 -3.67
C THR A 29 -6.71 -4.04 -4.11
N TRP A 30 -5.88 -4.93 -4.65
CA TRP A 30 -6.29 -6.25 -5.14
C TRP A 30 -5.54 -7.35 -4.41
N ALA A 31 -6.20 -8.47 -4.17
CA ALA A 31 -5.60 -9.69 -3.67
C ALA A 31 -5.80 -10.83 -4.66
N LEU A 32 -4.74 -11.59 -4.91
CA LEU A 32 -4.76 -12.86 -5.62
C LEU A 32 -4.64 -13.99 -4.60
N ASP A 33 -5.70 -14.77 -4.42
CA ASP A 33 -5.64 -16.02 -3.66
C ASP A 33 -4.82 -17.04 -4.47
N LEU A 34 -3.67 -17.48 -3.95
CA LEU A 34 -2.76 -18.39 -4.66
C LEU A 34 -3.25 -19.85 -4.70
N ARG A 35 -4.23 -20.22 -3.87
CA ARG A 35 -4.84 -21.55 -3.88
C ARG A 35 -5.90 -21.65 -4.97
N THR A 36 -6.70 -20.60 -5.15
CA THR A 36 -7.79 -20.57 -6.14
C THR A 36 -7.39 -19.90 -7.45
N MET A 37 -6.27 -19.16 -7.46
CA MET A 37 -5.85 -18.27 -8.54
C MET A 37 -6.92 -17.21 -8.88
N GLY A 38 -7.76 -16.87 -7.91
CA GLY A 38 -8.84 -15.90 -8.03
C GLY A 38 -8.41 -14.51 -7.55
N TRP A 39 -8.78 -13.49 -8.31
CA TRP A 39 -8.61 -12.10 -7.92
C TRP A 39 -9.80 -11.59 -7.13
N GLN A 40 -9.51 -10.78 -6.12
CA GLN A 40 -10.50 -10.08 -5.32
C GLN A 40 -10.10 -8.61 -5.17
N CYS A 41 -11.04 -7.71 -5.49
CA CYS A 41 -10.91 -6.30 -5.18
C CYS A 41 -11.18 -6.10 -3.68
N LEU A 42 -10.20 -5.58 -2.94
CA LEU A 42 -10.33 -5.25 -1.52
C LEU A 42 -10.74 -3.79 -1.31
N GLN A 43 -10.29 -2.93 -2.22
CA GLN A 43 -10.62 -1.51 -2.28
C GLN A 43 -10.70 -1.08 -3.74
N GLU A 44 -11.80 -0.44 -4.12
CA GLU A 44 -11.96 0.18 -5.43
C GLU A 44 -11.26 1.54 -5.49
N HIS A 45 -10.85 1.92 -6.70
CA HIS A 45 -10.41 3.28 -6.98
C HIS A 45 -11.58 4.25 -6.76
N ASP A 46 -11.32 5.44 -6.23
CA ASP A 46 -12.32 6.50 -5.97
C ASP A 46 -13.50 6.14 -5.04
N ALA A 47 -13.38 5.10 -4.19
CA ALA A 47 -14.37 4.90 -3.14
C ALA A 47 -14.44 6.15 -2.22
N GLU A 48 -15.65 6.55 -1.81
CA GLU A 48 -15.85 7.75 -0.99
C GLU A 48 -15.09 7.64 0.34
N GLY A 49 -14.32 8.67 0.69
CA GLY A 49 -13.52 8.68 1.92
C GLY A 49 -12.23 7.86 1.86
N THR A 50 -11.73 7.53 0.67
CA THR A 50 -10.53 6.70 0.48
C THR A 50 -9.26 7.38 0.97
N SER A 51 -8.88 7.01 2.20
CA SER A 51 -7.49 6.85 2.58
C SER A 51 -7.04 5.46 2.06
N PRO A 52 -5.92 5.37 1.32
CA PRO A 52 -4.94 6.41 1.08
C PRO A 52 -5.17 7.13 -0.25
N VAL A 53 -4.53 8.30 -0.39
CA VAL A 53 -4.42 9.00 -1.68
C VAL A 53 -3.80 8.10 -2.76
N PRO A 54 -4.23 8.23 -4.03
CA PRO A 54 -3.63 7.53 -5.15
C PRO A 54 -2.12 7.65 -5.19
N VAL A 55 -1.43 6.55 -5.47
CA VAL A 55 0.01 6.46 -5.26
C VAL A 55 0.68 5.59 -6.31
N SER A 56 1.91 5.93 -6.68
CA SER A 56 2.81 5.05 -7.44
C SER A 56 4.22 5.05 -6.83
N GLN A 57 5.06 4.10 -7.23
CA GLN A 57 6.48 4.02 -6.82
C GLN A 57 6.70 3.95 -5.29
N HIS A 58 5.70 3.47 -4.54
CA HIS A 58 5.80 3.23 -3.11
C HIS A 58 6.40 1.85 -2.84
N ALA A 59 6.90 1.66 -1.63
CA ALA A 59 7.19 0.32 -1.12
C ALA A 59 5.96 -0.25 -0.42
N LEU A 60 5.69 -1.53 -0.64
CA LEU A 60 4.63 -2.27 0.03
C LEU A 60 5.25 -3.50 0.70
N VAL A 61 4.98 -3.69 1.98
CA VAL A 61 5.44 -4.84 2.75
C VAL A 61 4.29 -5.43 3.56
N SER A 62 4.39 -6.70 3.92
CA SER A 62 3.43 -7.40 4.79
C SER A 62 4.08 -7.79 6.12
N THR A 63 3.35 -7.64 7.23
CA THR A 63 3.76 -8.08 8.56
C THR A 63 2.56 -8.26 9.47
N ASP A 64 2.55 -9.35 10.25
CA ASP A 64 1.57 -9.62 11.31
C ASP A 64 0.10 -9.42 10.89
N GLY A 65 -0.26 -9.90 9.70
CA GLY A 65 -1.61 -9.78 9.14
C GLY A 65 -1.94 -8.37 8.65
N ARG A 66 -0.94 -7.61 8.19
CA ARG A 66 -1.10 -6.22 7.76
C ARG A 66 -0.22 -5.91 6.57
N LEU A 67 -0.76 -5.15 5.63
CA LEU A 67 0.01 -4.46 4.62
C LEU A 67 0.44 -3.10 5.15
N VAL A 68 1.69 -2.73 4.87
CA VAL A 68 2.27 -1.43 5.21
C VAL A 68 2.77 -0.79 3.92
N ARG A 69 2.15 0.35 3.57
CA ARG A 69 2.59 1.22 2.49
C ARG A 69 3.61 2.20 3.05
N ILE A 70 4.70 2.45 2.34
CA ILE A 70 5.73 3.42 2.73
C ILE A 70 6.09 4.29 1.53
N GLY A 71 6.03 5.61 1.70
CA GLY A 71 6.44 6.56 0.67
C GLY A 71 5.62 6.41 -0.61
N GLY A 72 6.18 6.89 -1.72
CA GLY A 72 5.55 6.93 -3.04
C GLY A 72 5.20 8.35 -3.48
N GLU A 73 4.82 8.45 -4.74
CA GLU A 73 4.38 9.68 -5.40
C GLU A 73 2.87 9.68 -5.57
N THR A 74 2.25 10.81 -5.23
CA THR A 74 0.85 11.14 -5.48
C THR A 74 0.77 12.48 -6.20
N SER A 75 -0.32 12.70 -6.94
CA SER A 75 -0.67 14.04 -7.41
C SER A 75 -0.88 14.96 -6.22
N GLY A 76 -0.12 16.05 -6.15
CA GLY A 76 -0.32 17.13 -5.20
C GLY A 76 -1.51 18.01 -5.61
N ALA A 77 -2.13 18.67 -4.63
CA ALA A 77 -3.35 19.47 -4.81
C ALA A 77 -3.23 20.62 -5.85
N MET A 78 -2.01 20.94 -6.29
CA MET A 78 -1.72 22.00 -7.27
C MET A 78 -1.08 21.46 -8.57
N GLY A 79 -1.20 20.17 -8.86
CA GLY A 79 -0.62 19.55 -10.06
C GLY A 79 0.90 19.35 -10.02
N GLY A 80 1.51 19.41 -8.83
CA GLY A 80 2.91 19.03 -8.60
C GLY A 80 3.01 17.67 -7.90
N GLU A 81 4.18 17.04 -7.91
CA GLU A 81 4.42 15.78 -7.20
C GLU A 81 4.36 15.99 -5.67
N ALA A 82 3.61 15.15 -4.98
CA ALA A 82 3.60 15.05 -3.53
C ALA A 82 4.01 13.64 -3.10
N PHE A 83 4.52 13.52 -1.87
CA PHE A 83 4.96 12.25 -1.31
C PHE A 83 3.99 11.81 -0.23
N CYS A 84 3.65 10.53 -0.22
CA CYS A 84 2.83 9.95 0.83
C CYS A 84 3.65 9.41 2.00
N GLY A 85 2.95 9.26 3.12
CA GLY A 85 3.51 8.75 4.36
C GLY A 85 3.51 7.23 4.46
N ILE A 86 3.18 6.74 5.64
CA ILE A 86 3.06 5.32 5.97
C ILE A 86 1.60 5.07 6.33
N ASP A 87 0.99 4.09 5.67
CA ASP A 87 -0.38 3.67 5.91
C ASP A 87 -0.42 2.16 6.11
N VAL A 88 -1.41 1.70 6.87
CA VAL A 88 -1.56 0.29 7.22
C VAL A 88 -2.95 -0.20 6.83
N LEU A 89 -3.01 -1.40 6.26
CA LEU A 89 -4.25 -2.11 5.94
C LEU A 89 -4.24 -3.48 6.63
N PRO A 90 -5.25 -3.83 7.45
CA PRO A 90 -5.43 -5.20 7.92
C PRO A 90 -5.65 -6.16 6.74
N SER A 91 -4.88 -7.24 6.66
CA SER A 91 -4.91 -8.19 5.54
C SER A 91 -6.09 -9.18 5.60
N ASP A 92 -6.77 -9.26 6.74
CA ASP A 92 -7.86 -10.18 7.07
C ASP A 92 -9.26 -9.61 6.76
N LEU A 93 -9.37 -8.32 6.50
CA LEU A 93 -10.65 -7.64 6.27
C LEU A 93 -11.03 -7.53 4.78
N VAL A 94 -11.32 -8.68 4.19
CA VAL A 94 -11.91 -8.77 2.86
C VAL A 94 -13.23 -7.98 2.79
N GLY A 95 -13.27 -6.90 2.00
CA GLY A 95 -14.47 -6.10 1.73
C GLY A 95 -14.83 -5.02 2.77
N LYS A 96 -14.00 -4.79 3.79
CA LYS A 96 -14.17 -3.71 4.79
C LYS A 96 -12.88 -3.01 5.21
N ALA A 97 -11.72 -3.41 4.68
CA ALA A 97 -10.45 -2.82 5.08
C ALA A 97 -10.35 -1.37 4.56
N CYS A 98 -10.11 -0.42 5.45
CA CYS A 98 -9.71 0.94 5.12
C CYS A 98 -8.24 1.14 5.50
N TRP A 99 -7.49 1.88 4.69
CA TRP A 99 -6.11 2.19 5.04
C TRP A 99 -6.08 3.28 6.11
N GLU A 100 -5.30 3.03 7.14
CA GLU A 100 -5.13 3.95 8.26
C GLU A 100 -3.74 4.59 8.21
N ALA A 101 -3.69 5.92 8.24
CA ALA A 101 -2.45 6.67 8.28
C ALA A 101 -1.75 6.48 9.63
N VAL A 102 -0.47 6.08 9.60
CA VAL A 102 0.36 6.01 10.81
C VAL A 102 0.65 7.42 11.29
N GLN A 103 0.17 7.78 12.47
CA GLN A 103 0.39 9.09 13.06
C GLN A 103 1.85 9.27 13.52
N GLY A 104 2.42 10.46 13.29
CA GLY A 104 3.73 10.85 13.84
C GLY A 104 4.57 11.76 12.94
N SER A 105 5.56 12.43 13.54
CA SER A 105 6.44 13.40 12.87
C SER A 105 7.44 12.80 11.87
N VAL A 106 7.51 11.47 11.76
CA VAL A 106 8.43 10.74 10.88
C VAL A 106 8.02 10.85 9.41
N GLN A 107 6.72 11.06 9.13
CA GLN A 107 6.15 11.11 7.78
C GLN A 107 6.76 12.22 6.93
N GLU A 108 7.02 13.39 7.53
CA GLU A 108 7.59 14.54 6.81
C GLU A 108 9.07 14.37 6.49
N ARG A 109 9.78 13.55 7.27
CA ARG A 109 11.25 13.41 7.20
C ARG A 109 11.70 12.46 6.09
N PHE A 110 10.83 11.59 5.60
CA PHE A 110 11.20 10.49 4.72
C PHE A 110 10.36 10.42 3.44
N ARG A 111 10.10 11.58 2.83
CA ARG A 111 9.60 11.67 1.46
C ARG A 111 10.55 10.94 0.50
N ARG A 112 10.09 9.83 -0.06
CA ARG A 112 10.86 8.99 -0.98
C ARG A 112 9.92 8.23 -1.91
N SER A 113 10.37 7.99 -3.13
CA SER A 113 9.75 7.11 -4.12
C SER A 113 10.83 6.21 -4.71
N SER A 114 10.44 5.16 -5.44
CA SER A 114 11.38 4.23 -6.11
C SER A 114 12.41 3.61 -5.16
N HIS A 115 11.98 3.30 -3.93
CA HIS A 115 12.81 2.73 -2.88
C HIS A 115 12.39 1.29 -2.56
N ALA A 116 13.24 0.58 -1.83
CA ALA A 116 12.96 -0.76 -1.33
C ALA A 116 12.71 -0.75 0.18
N ALA A 117 11.87 -1.66 0.64
CA ALA A 117 11.64 -1.96 2.05
C ALA A 117 11.59 -3.47 2.27
N CYS A 118 11.92 -3.91 3.48
CA CYS A 118 11.73 -5.29 3.90
C CYS A 118 11.38 -5.32 5.40
N VAL A 119 10.67 -6.37 5.81
CA VAL A 119 10.33 -6.60 7.22
C VAL A 119 11.36 -7.57 7.78
N LEU A 120 11.97 -7.20 8.91
CA LEU A 120 12.85 -8.08 9.66
C LEU A 120 12.01 -8.83 10.70
N PRO A 121 12.20 -10.14 10.88
CA PRO A 121 11.53 -10.87 11.95
C PRO A 121 11.87 -10.20 13.28
N GLY A 122 10.85 -9.94 14.10
CA GLY A 122 11.03 -9.37 15.42
C GLY A 122 12.06 -10.20 16.18
N GLY A 123 13.13 -9.55 16.64
CA GLY A 123 14.12 -10.22 17.48
C GLY A 123 13.40 -10.81 18.69
N GLY A 124 13.30 -12.13 18.76
CA GLY A 124 12.85 -12.82 19.94
C GLY A 124 13.80 -12.45 21.08
N GLY A 125 13.40 -11.47 21.89
CA GLY A 125 13.98 -11.25 23.20
C GLY A 125 13.63 -12.48 24.03
N GLY A 126 14.51 -13.47 24.04
CA GLY A 126 14.43 -14.59 24.95
C GLY A 126 14.43 -14.06 26.39
N GLY A 127 13.37 -14.37 27.11
CA GLY A 127 13.22 -14.26 28.55
C GLY A 127 12.47 -15.49 29.04
#